data_AF-A0A644XWY5-F1
#
_entry.id   AF-A0A644XWY5-F1
#
_cell.length_a   1.000
_cell.length_b   1.000
_cell.length_c   1.000
_cell.angle_alpha   90.00
_cell.angle_beta   90.00
_cell.angle_gamma   90.00
#
_symmetry.space_group_name_H-M   'P 1'
#
loop_
_entity.id
_entity.type
_entity.pdbx_description
1 polymer ?
#
loop_
_entity_poly.entity_id
_entity_poly.type
_entity_poly.pdbx_seq_one_letter_code
_entity_poly.pdbx_strand_id
1 'polypeptide(L)'
;MPTLILDDRQITTLRGALELACDKYRENAASLRAIAGHERLAEQFDRQANEADAMLEEIERDEMDFDFGNAIVNRPGEDLVKTVRSARTSN
;
A
#
# COMPACT_ATOMS: atom_id res chain seq x y z
N MET A 1 -5.31 2.41 -14.55
CA MET A 1 -5.47 2.71 -13.12
C MET A 1 -4.95 4.13 -12.91
N PRO A 2 -5.72 5.06 -12.33
CA PRO A 2 -5.20 6.37 -11.97
C PRO A 2 -4.19 6.25 -10.83
N THR A 3 -3.02 6.89 -10.96
CA THR A 3 -2.02 6.97 -9.88
C THR A 3 -2.43 8.07 -8.92
N LEU A 4 -2.56 7.74 -7.64
CA LEU A 4 -2.83 8.70 -6.57
C LEU A 4 -1.50 9.09 -5.93
N ILE A 5 -1.18 10.39 -5.90
CA ILE A 5 0.01 10.90 -5.20
C ILE A 5 -0.46 11.42 -3.85
N LEU A 6 0.10 10.88 -2.78
CA LEU A 6 -0.22 11.24 -1.40
C LEU A 6 1.02 11.83 -0.71
N ASP A 7 0.82 12.78 0.19
CA ASP A 7 1.86 13.23 1.11
C ASP A 7 2.00 12.30 2.34
N ASP A 8 3.10 12.43 3.09
CA ASP A 8 3.39 11.56 4.25
C ASP A 8 2.27 11.54 5.30
N ARG A 9 1.58 12.67 5.48
CA ARG A 9 0.45 12.78 6.43
C ARG A 9 -0.76 12.02 5.90
N GLN A 10 -1.04 12.11 4.59
CA GLN A 10 -2.09 11.37 3.94
C GLN A 10 -1.79 9.87 3.94
N ILE A 11 -0.53 9.46 3.72
CA ILE A 11 -0.07 8.07 3.82
C ILE A 11 -0.28 7.55 5.24
N THR A 12 0.18 8.28 6.27
CA THR A 12 -0.03 7.92 7.68
C THR A 12 -1.51 7.78 8.02
N THR A 13 -2.34 8.71 7.54
CA THR A 13 -3.79 8.68 7.76
C THR A 13 -4.43 7.48 7.07
N LEU A 14 -4.03 7.18 5.84
CA LEU A 14 -4.53 6.05 5.08
C LEU A 14 -4.15 4.72 5.74
N ARG A 15 -2.91 4.58 6.21
CA ARG A 15 -2.45 3.41 6.96
C ARG A 15 -3.31 3.17 8.20
N GLY A 16 -3.47 4.18 9.05
CA GLY A 16 -4.30 4.05 10.25
C GLY A 16 -5.77 3.75 9.93
N ALA A 17 -6.31 4.27 8.82
CA ALA A 17 -7.67 3.96 8.38
C ALA A 17 -7.80 2.51 7.90
N LEU A 18 -6.83 1.99 7.17
CA LEU A 18 -6.79 0.60 6.70
C LEU A 18 -6.59 -0.38 7.86
N GLU A 19 -5.70 -0.09 8.81
CA GLU A 19 -5.52 -0.88 10.04
C GLU A 19 -6.83 -0.99 10.81
N LEU A 20 -7.51 0.15 11.05
CA LEU A 20 -8.80 0.17 11.72
C LEU A 20 -9.87 -0.61 10.92
N ALA A 21 -9.86 -0.51 9.59
CA ALA A 21 -10.78 -1.25 8.74
C ALA A 21 -10.56 -2.77 8.85
N CYS A 22 -9.31 -3.24 8.79
CA CYS A 22 -8.95 -4.65 8.99
C CYS A 22 -9.51 -5.19 10.31
N ASP A 23 -9.23 -4.49 11.41
CA ASP A 23 -9.71 -4.89 12.73
C ASP A 23 -11.23 -4.98 12.78
N LYS A 24 -11.93 -3.97 12.25
CA LYS A 24 -13.40 -3.94 12.23
C LYS A 24 -13.99 -5.04 11.36
N TYR A 25 -13.40 -5.31 10.20
CA TYR A 25 -13.85 -6.39 9.33
C TYR A 25 -13.64 -7.77 9.97
N ARG A 26 -12.50 -8.01 10.62
CA ARG A 26 -12.25 -9.25 11.37
C ARG A 26 -13.20 -9.42 12.56
N GLU A 27 -13.43 -8.36 13.33
CA GLU A 27 -14.42 -8.35 14.42
C GLU A 27 -15.83 -8.66 13.92
N ASN A 28 -16.26 -8.06 12.81
CA ASN A 28 -17.56 -8.29 12.21
C ASN A 28 -17.70 -9.73 11.71
N ALA A 29 -16.67 -10.26 11.02
CA ALA A 29 -16.66 -11.64 10.55
C ALA A 29 -16.75 -12.63 11.72
N ALA A 30 -15.98 -12.39 12.79
CA ALA A 30 -16.03 -13.21 14.00
C ALA A 30 -17.40 -13.17 14.68
N SER A 31 -18.00 -11.97 14.80
CA SER A 31 -19.32 -11.77 15.38
C SER A 31 -20.41 -12.48 14.58
N LEU A 32 -20.35 -12.41 13.24
CA LEU A 32 -21.34 -13.04 12.37
C LEU A 32 -21.23 -14.56 12.36
N ARG A 33 -20.03 -15.13 12.50
CA ARG A 33 -19.85 -16.59 12.65
C ARG A 33 -20.49 -17.15 13.91
N ALA A 34 -20.71 -16.34 14.94
CA ALA A 34 -21.44 -16.74 16.13
C ALA A 34 -22.96 -16.83 15.92
N ILE A 35 -23.47 -16.34 14.78
CA ILE A 35 -24.90 -16.33 14.44
C ILE A 35 -25.13 -17.27 13.25
N ALA A 36 -25.95 -18.31 13.46
CA ALA A 36 -26.25 -19.28 12.42
C ALA A 36 -26.91 -18.62 11.19
N GLY A 37 -26.47 -18.99 9.98
CA GLY A 37 -27.04 -18.50 8.71
C GLY A 37 -26.40 -17.22 8.15
N HIS A 38 -25.34 -16.71 8.79
CA HIS A 38 -24.61 -15.51 8.34
C HIS A 38 -23.21 -15.82 7.77
N GLU A 39 -22.93 -17.07 7.40
CA GLU A 39 -21.62 -17.53 6.96
C GLU A 39 -21.13 -16.75 5.72
N ARG A 40 -22.02 -16.54 4.75
CA ARG A 40 -21.69 -15.79 3.52
C ARG A 40 -21.32 -14.34 3.79
N LEU A 41 -21.95 -13.70 4.78
CA LEU A 41 -21.65 -12.32 5.14
C LEU A 41 -20.34 -12.25 5.93
N ALA A 42 -20.08 -13.22 6.82
CA ALA A 42 -18.79 -13.34 7.49
C ALA A 42 -17.64 -13.48 6.48
N GLU A 43 -17.79 -14.35 5.47
CA GLU A 43 -16.80 -14.52 4.39
C GLU A 43 -16.56 -13.23 3.57
N GLN A 44 -17.60 -12.40 3.40
CA GLN A 44 -17.43 -11.09 2.76
C GLN A 44 -16.55 -10.17 3.60
N PHE A 45 -16.78 -10.13 4.91
CA PHE A 45 -15.95 -9.34 5.81
C PHE A 45 -14.51 -9.87 5.87
N ASP A 46 -14.27 -11.19 5.83
CA ASP A 46 -12.90 -11.71 5.75
C ASP A 46 -12.21 -11.29 4.45
N ARG A 47 -12.92 -11.32 3.32
CA ARG A 47 -12.36 -10.83 2.04
C ARG A 47 -12.00 -9.35 2.12
N GLN A 48 -12.85 -8.53 2.71
CA GLN A 48 -12.58 -7.10 2.89
C GLN A 48 -11.39 -6.84 3.82
N ALA A 49 -11.23 -7.65 4.87
CA ALA A 49 -10.03 -7.59 5.72
C ALA A 49 -8.77 -7.93 4.92
N ASN A 50 -8.79 -9.01 4.14
CA ASN A 50 -7.65 -9.41 3.31
C ASN A 50 -7.31 -8.37 2.22
N GLU A 51 -8.32 -7.73 1.64
CA GLU A 51 -8.12 -6.64 0.67
C GLU A 51 -7.46 -5.42 1.33
N ALA A 52 -7.88 -5.06 2.54
CA ALA A 52 -7.27 -3.97 3.30
C ALA A 52 -5.84 -4.30 3.76
N ASP A 53 -5.57 -5.55 4.17
CA ASP A 53 -4.20 -6.03 4.47
C ASP A 53 -3.30 -5.93 3.23
N ALA A 54 -3.79 -6.36 2.06
CA ALA A 54 -3.03 -6.26 0.81
C ALA A 54 -2.71 -4.80 0.43
N MET A 55 -3.63 -3.87 0.68
CA MET A 55 -3.35 -2.44 0.47
C MET A 55 -2.31 -1.90 1.46
N LEU A 56 -2.30 -2.38 2.71
CA LEU A 56 -1.25 -2.02 3.68
C LEU A 56 0.12 -2.53 3.22
N GLU A 57 0.21 -3.78 2.76
CA GLU A 57 1.44 -4.35 2.22
C GLU A 57 1.97 -3.56 1.00
N GLU A 58 1.07 -3.07 0.13
CA GLU A 58 1.44 -2.21 -0.99
C GLU A 58 2.02 -0.87 -0.54
N ILE A 59 1.40 -0.23 0.47
CA ILE A 59 1.90 1.03 1.05
C ILE A 59 3.28 0.82 1.69
N GLU A 60 3.47 -0.26 2.45
CA GLU A 60 4.75 -0.58 3.08
C GLU A 60 5.86 -0.88 2.06
N ARG A 61 5.52 -1.57 0.96
CA ARG A 61 6.48 -1.84 -0.11
C ARG A 61 6.91 -0.55 -0.81
N ASP A 62 5.97 0.35 -1.08
CA ASP A 62 6.26 1.64 -1.72
C ASP A 62 7.12 2.55 -0.80
N GLU A 63 6.89 2.51 0.52
CA GLU A 63 7.77 3.18 1.50
C GLU A 63 9.20 2.61 1.49
N MET A 64 9.35 1.28 1.46
CA MET A 64 10.68 0.65 1.35
C MET A 64 11.39 1.01 0.05
N ASP A 65 10.71 1.01 -1.09
CA ASP A 65 11.30 1.37 -2.39
C ASP A 65 11.75 2.84 -2.41
N PHE A 66 11.03 3.73 -1.73
CA PHE A 66 11.43 5.13 -1.56
C PHE A 66 12.68 5.25 -0.66
N ASP A 67 12.73 4.54 0.46
CA ASP A 67 13.88 4.53 1.37
C ASP A 67 15.12 3.91 0.75
N PHE A 68 14.99 2.83 -0.04
CA PHE A 68 16.10 2.25 -0.80
C PHE A 68 16.58 3.19 -1.92
N GLY A 69 15.66 3.86 -2.62
CA GLY A 69 15.99 4.89 -3.61
C GLY A 69 16.77 6.06 -2.99
N ASN A 70 16.38 6.50 -1.79
CA ASN A 70 17.02 7.62 -1.10
C ASN A 70 18.34 7.20 -0.41
N ALA A 71 18.46 5.94 0.04
CA ALA A 71 19.70 5.38 0.57
C ALA A 71 20.80 5.24 -0.50
N ILE A 72 20.44 5.06 -1.77
CA ILE A 72 21.38 5.09 -2.90
C ILE A 72 21.81 6.53 -3.22
N VAL A 73 20.91 7.50 -3.10
CA VAL A 73 21.16 8.92 -3.43
C VAL A 73 21.95 9.65 -2.33
N ASN A 74 21.88 9.20 -1.07
CA ASN A 74 22.57 9.84 0.06
C ASN A 74 23.95 9.25 0.40
N ARG A 75 24.58 8.45 -0.49
CA ARG A 75 26.03 8.21 -0.39
C ARG A 75 26.79 9.41 -0.95
N PRO A 76 27.53 10.20 -0.13
CA PRO A 76 28.35 11.27 -0.66
C PRO A 76 29.55 10.65 -1.36
N GLY A 77 29.45 10.53 -2.68
CA GLY A 77 30.53 10.09 -3.55
C GLY A 77 30.28 8.74 -4.20
N GLU A 78 29.48 8.72 -5.27
CA GLU A 78 29.80 7.92 -6.44
C GLU A 78 28.99 8.42 -7.64
N ASP A 79 29.69 8.77 -8.71
CA ASP A 79 29.16 9.23 -9.99
C ASP A 79 28.09 8.27 -10.53
N LEU A 80 26.82 8.62 -10.37
CA LEU A 80 25.74 8.01 -11.16
C LEU A 80 25.48 8.88 -12.38
N VAL A 81 26.36 8.73 -13.37
CA VAL A 81 26.09 9.09 -14.75
C VAL A 81 24.86 8.29 -15.21
N LYS A 82 23.71 8.96 -15.26
CA LYS A 82 22.58 8.54 -16.11
C LYS A 82 22.18 9.68 -17.03
N THR A 83 23.10 10.05 -17.91
CA THR A 83 22.75 10.71 -19.17
C THR A 83 22.38 9.63 -20.19
N VAL A 84 21.11 9.25 -20.26
CA VAL A 84 20.52 8.76 -21.51
C VAL A 84 19.18 9.44 -21.70
N ARG A 85 19.23 10.74 -21.99
CA ARG A 85 18.17 11.40 -22.73
C ARG A 85 18.41 11.05 -24.20
N SER A 86 17.80 9.96 -24.68
CA SER A 86 17.71 9.74 -26.12
C SER A 86 16.70 10.72 -26.68
N ALA A 87 17.15 11.97 -26.87
CA ALA A 87 16.47 12.95 -27.67
C ALA A 87 16.79 12.61 -29.13
N ARG A 88 15.83 11.96 -29.79
CA ARG A 88 15.36 12.27 -31.15
C ARG A 88 16.38 13.00 -32.04
N THR A 89 17.21 12.26 -32.77
CA THR A 89 17.82 12.79 -33.99
C THR A 89 16.88 12.50 -35.16
N SER A 90 16.25 13.55 -35.65
CA SER A 90 15.71 13.61 -37.00
C SER A 90 16.84 13.36 -37.99
N ASN A 91 16.62 12.44 -38.94
CA ASN A 91 17.02 12.61 -40.33
C ASN A 91 16.05 11.79 -41.19
#